data_AF-A0A956M3X4-F1
#
_entry.id   AF-A0A956M3X4-F1
#
_cell.length_a   1.000
_cell.length_b   1.000
_cell.length_c   1.000
_cell.angle_alpha   90.00
_cell.angle_beta   90.00
_cell.angle_gamma   90.00
#
_symmetry.space_group_name_H-M   'P 1'
#
loop_
_entity.id
_entity.type
_entity.pdbx_description
1 polymer ?
#
loop_
_entity_poly.entity_id
_entity_poly.type
_entity_poly.pdbx_seq_one_letter_code
_entity_poly.pdbx_strand_id
1 'polypeptide(L)'
;MDEASPAEPGVEEDTVFAGANPQGGAGLSLELLIPYLGIVPEEDRLLREEGARLVPRHRDAFVERFYEQLDRYESLRAVLTTDRRERLRRSMATYTEDLLTAPLDDEYLRNRLRIGRAHLAVRLTPSWYLGAYSVFLDWWPPLLAATPQGTAKVRALHKRLL
;
A
#
# COMPACT_ATOMS: atom_id res chain seq x y z
N MET A 1 -50.29 -21.58 -4.58
CA MET A 1 -49.31 -22.48 -3.98
C MET A 1 -47.99 -21.75 -4.14
N ASP A 2 -47.64 -20.99 -3.11
CA ASP A 2 -46.61 -19.95 -3.15
C ASP A 2 -45.53 -20.38 -2.16
N GLU A 3 -44.37 -20.78 -2.68
CA GLU A 3 -43.22 -21.27 -1.92
C GLU A 3 -42.40 -20.07 -1.44
N ALA A 4 -42.60 -19.66 -0.19
CA ALA A 4 -41.74 -18.69 0.47
C ALA A 4 -40.44 -19.39 0.90
N SER A 5 -39.35 -19.09 0.18
CA SER A 5 -37.98 -19.43 0.57
C SER A 5 -37.60 -18.70 1.87
N PRO A 6 -37.07 -19.36 2.91
CA PRO A 6 -36.60 -18.66 4.09
C PRO A 6 -35.29 -17.92 3.78
N ALA A 7 -35.21 -16.66 4.20
CA ALA A 7 -34.02 -15.83 4.12
C ALA A 7 -32.88 -16.44 4.94
N GLU A 8 -31.68 -16.50 4.36
CA GLU A 8 -30.47 -16.90 5.09
C GLU A 8 -30.14 -15.88 6.20
N PRO A 9 -29.68 -16.33 7.38
CA PRO A 9 -29.29 -15.42 8.46
C PRO A 9 -28.03 -14.65 8.06
N GLY A 10 -28.07 -13.33 8.25
CA GLY A 10 -26.97 -12.42 7.96
C GLY A 10 -25.69 -12.82 8.68
N VAL A 11 -24.61 -12.92 7.91
CA VAL A 11 -23.26 -13.09 8.45
C VAL A 11 -22.89 -11.78 9.17
N GLU A 12 -22.83 -11.81 10.50
CA GLU A 12 -22.16 -10.77 11.28
C GLU A 12 -20.66 -10.79 10.94
N GLU A 13 -20.24 -9.97 9.98
CA GLU A 13 -18.82 -9.87 9.56
C GLU A 13 -17.89 -9.13 10.55
N ASP A 14 -18.35 -8.79 11.76
CA ASP A 14 -17.67 -7.76 12.57
C ASP A 14 -16.89 -8.24 13.81
N THR A 15 -16.55 -9.53 13.93
CA THR A 15 -15.85 -10.04 15.14
C THR A 15 -14.54 -10.80 14.92
N VAL A 16 -14.09 -11.04 13.69
CA VAL A 16 -12.90 -11.90 13.46
C VAL A 16 -11.55 -11.19 13.72
N PHE A 17 -11.53 -9.87 13.87
CA PHE A 17 -10.31 -9.11 14.20
C PHE A 17 -10.44 -8.24 15.45
N ALA A 18 -11.18 -8.72 16.47
CA ALA A 18 -11.00 -8.23 17.83
C ALA A 18 -9.52 -8.46 18.21
N GLY A 19 -8.75 -7.37 18.18
CA GLY A 19 -7.30 -7.40 18.04
C GLY A 19 -6.60 -8.30 19.04
N ALA A 20 -5.98 -9.36 18.53
CA ALA A 20 -4.75 -9.84 19.12
C ALA A 20 -3.71 -8.73 18.93
N ASN A 21 -3.57 -7.87 19.94
CA ASN A 21 -2.35 -7.10 20.12
C ASN A 21 -1.36 -8.03 20.84
N PRO A 22 -0.44 -8.72 20.15
CA PRO A 22 0.48 -9.67 20.77
C PRO A 22 1.47 -8.99 21.74
N GLN A 23 1.47 -7.66 21.84
CA GLN A 23 2.31 -6.89 22.75
C GLN A 23 1.49 -5.77 23.38
N GLY A 24 0.84 -6.05 24.50
CA GLY A 24 0.42 -4.99 25.41
C GLY A 24 1.66 -4.21 25.88
N GLY A 25 2.04 -3.14 25.17
CA GLY A 25 2.99 -2.15 25.70
C GLY A 25 4.08 -1.57 24.79
N ALA A 26 4.29 -2.02 23.55
CA ALA A 26 5.29 -1.40 22.67
C ALA A 26 4.72 -1.15 21.27
N GLY A 27 4.87 0.07 20.75
CA GLY A 27 4.50 0.40 19.38
C GLY A 27 5.29 -0.42 18.35
N LEU A 28 4.83 -0.41 17.09
CA LEU A 28 5.55 -1.02 15.98
C LEU A 28 6.99 -0.47 15.89
N SER A 29 7.96 -1.35 15.67
CA SER A 29 9.38 -1.03 15.46
C SER A 29 9.92 -1.77 14.24
N LEU A 30 11.01 -1.26 13.64
CA LEU A 30 11.67 -1.96 12.53
C LEU A 30 12.33 -3.27 12.96
N GLU A 31 12.82 -3.36 14.20
CA GLU A 31 13.37 -4.60 14.78
C GLU A 31 12.35 -5.73 14.78
N LEU A 32 11.07 -5.41 14.99
CA LEU A 32 9.97 -6.38 14.92
C LEU A 32 9.52 -6.62 13.47
N LEU A 33 9.35 -5.55 12.69
CA LEU A 33 8.72 -5.62 11.38
C LEU A 33 9.60 -6.26 10.30
N ILE A 34 10.92 -5.99 10.30
CA ILE A 34 11.83 -6.52 9.27
C ILE A 34 11.84 -8.06 9.28
N PRO A 35 12.00 -8.74 10.44
CA PRO A 35 11.88 -10.19 10.50
C PRO A 35 10.47 -10.69 10.18
N TYR A 36 9.43 -10.03 10.70
CA TYR A 36 8.04 -10.44 10.47
C TYR A 36 7.65 -10.43 8.99
N LEU A 37 8.05 -9.40 8.24
CA LEU A 37 7.80 -9.27 6.80
C LEU A 37 8.82 -10.07 5.96
N GLY A 38 9.82 -10.68 6.58
CA GLY A 38 10.88 -11.41 5.88
C GLY A 38 11.72 -10.52 4.97
N ILE A 39 11.93 -9.26 5.34
CA ILE A 39 12.75 -8.31 4.56
C ILE A 39 14.20 -8.80 4.57
N VAL A 40 14.73 -9.04 3.37
CA VAL A 40 16.13 -9.44 3.16
C VAL A 40 16.90 -8.17 2.80
N PRO A 41 17.90 -7.74 3.61
CA PRO A 41 18.58 -6.45 3.41
C PRO A 41 19.20 -6.28 2.02
N GLU A 42 19.73 -7.37 1.45
CA GLU A 42 20.31 -7.33 0.11
C GLU A 42 19.25 -7.11 -0.99
N GLU A 43 18.09 -7.75 -0.89
CA GLU A 43 17.00 -7.55 -1.84
C GLU A 43 16.44 -6.13 -1.74
N ASP A 44 16.32 -5.61 -0.53
CA ASP A 44 15.91 -4.22 -0.26
C ASP A 44 16.87 -3.22 -0.89
N ARG A 45 18.17 -3.45 -0.73
CA ARG A 45 19.23 -2.63 -1.35
C ARG A 45 19.12 -2.67 -2.87
N LEU A 46 18.97 -3.85 -3.48
CA LEU A 46 18.80 -4.00 -4.92
C LEU A 46 17.55 -3.30 -5.44
N LEU A 47 16.44 -3.35 -4.68
CA LEU A 47 15.24 -2.60 -5.01
C LEU A 47 15.51 -1.10 -4.99
N ARG A 48 16.17 -0.58 -3.95
CA ARG A 48 16.46 0.86 -3.84
C ARG A 48 17.34 1.39 -4.94
N GLU A 49 18.41 0.65 -5.27
CA GLU A 49 19.32 1.01 -6.36
C GLU A 49 18.60 1.05 -7.72
N GLU A 50 17.70 0.09 -7.98
CA GLU A 50 16.90 0.08 -9.21
C GLU A 50 15.78 1.12 -9.20
N GLY A 51 15.13 1.31 -8.05
CA GLY A 51 14.11 2.31 -7.82
C GLY A 51 14.62 3.72 -8.12
N ALA A 52 15.84 4.05 -7.69
CA ALA A 52 16.48 5.34 -8.00
C ALA A 52 16.64 5.60 -9.51
N ARG A 53 16.71 4.54 -10.33
CA ARG A 53 16.76 4.64 -11.80
C ARG A 53 15.36 4.70 -12.42
N LEU A 54 14.41 3.91 -11.92
CA LEU A 54 13.08 3.80 -12.52
C LEU A 54 12.13 4.94 -12.12
N VAL A 55 12.21 5.42 -10.88
CA VAL A 55 11.30 6.45 -10.35
C VAL A 55 11.26 7.71 -11.23
N PRO A 56 12.38 8.34 -11.62
CA PRO A 56 12.34 9.55 -12.45
C PRO A 56 11.66 9.37 -13.81
N ARG A 57 11.59 8.13 -14.32
CA ARG A 57 11.03 7.80 -15.64
C ARG A 57 9.56 7.40 -15.58
N HIS A 58 9.12 6.84 -14.46
CA HIS A 58 7.82 6.16 -14.37
C HIS A 58 6.87 6.73 -13.32
N ARG A 59 7.37 7.49 -12.33
CA ARG A 59 6.57 7.97 -11.18
C ARG A 59 5.35 8.76 -11.61
N ASP A 60 5.50 9.74 -12.49
CA ASP A 60 4.40 10.65 -12.81
C ASP A 60 3.29 9.92 -13.59
N ALA A 61 3.67 9.04 -14.53
CA ALA A 61 2.73 8.16 -15.24
C ALA A 61 2.05 7.14 -14.31
N PHE A 62 2.78 6.60 -13.34
CA PHE A 62 2.20 5.73 -12.31
C PHE A 62 1.14 6.48 -11.48
N VAL A 63 1.46 7.69 -11.01
CA VAL A 63 0.52 8.52 -10.23
C VAL A 63 -0.72 8.83 -11.05
N GLU A 64 -0.58 9.13 -12.34
CA GLU A 64 -1.71 9.31 -13.24
C GLU A 64 -2.60 8.06 -13.30
N ARG A 65 -2.00 6.91 -13.63
CA ARG A 65 -2.70 5.63 -13.69
C ARG A 65 -3.40 5.26 -12.38
N PHE A 66 -2.80 5.61 -11.25
CA PHE A 66 -3.35 5.40 -9.91
C PHE A 66 -4.65 6.17 -9.71
N TYR A 67 -4.66 7.48 -9.97
CA TYR A 67 -5.89 8.26 -9.82
C TYR A 67 -6.94 7.95 -10.87
N GLU A 68 -6.54 7.61 -12.10
CA GLU A 68 -7.47 7.08 -13.10
C GLU A 68 -8.18 5.81 -12.61
N GLN A 69 -7.48 4.93 -11.87
CA GLN A 69 -8.12 3.77 -11.26
C GLN A 69 -9.14 4.18 -10.21
N LEU A 70 -8.77 5.09 -9.31
CA LEU A 70 -9.65 5.51 -8.22
C LEU A 70 -10.90 6.23 -8.75
N ASP A 71 -10.74 7.02 -9.80
CA ASP A 71 -11.85 7.77 -10.42
C ASP A 71 -12.90 6.88 -11.09
N ARG A 72 -12.64 5.57 -11.27
CA ARG A 72 -13.64 4.61 -11.76
C ARG A 72 -14.70 4.27 -10.71
N TYR A 73 -14.48 4.59 -9.44
CA TYR A 73 -15.35 4.21 -8.33
C TYR A 73 -15.88 5.44 -7.62
N GLU A 74 -17.21 5.60 -7.63
CA GLU A 74 -17.89 6.76 -7.03
C GLU A 74 -17.55 6.96 -5.55
N SER A 75 -17.48 5.86 -4.79
CA SER A 75 -17.09 5.86 -3.38
C SER A 75 -15.72 6.48 -3.12
N LEU A 76 -14.77 6.28 -4.03
CA LEU A 76 -13.42 6.85 -3.92
C LEU A 76 -13.38 8.30 -4.39
N ARG A 77 -14.13 8.64 -5.46
CA ARG A 77 -14.26 10.02 -5.94
C ARG A 77 -14.79 10.96 -4.87
N ALA A 78 -15.77 10.52 -4.08
CA ALA A 78 -16.36 11.29 -3.00
C ALA A 78 -15.34 11.70 -1.91
N VAL A 79 -14.28 10.90 -1.70
CA VAL A 79 -13.20 11.19 -0.74
C VAL A 79 -12.12 12.10 -1.35
N LEU A 80 -12.01 12.10 -2.69
CA LEU A 80 -11.00 12.82 -3.48
C LEU A 80 -11.52 14.17 -4.01
N THR A 81 -11.87 15.09 -3.09
CA THR A 81 -12.33 16.44 -3.46
C THR A 81 -11.29 17.20 -4.29
N THR A 82 -11.75 18.10 -5.17
CA THR A 82 -10.92 18.81 -6.15
C THR A 82 -9.72 19.53 -5.52
N ASP A 83 -9.93 20.30 -4.44
CA ASP A 83 -8.86 21.05 -3.76
C ASP A 83 -7.80 20.15 -3.11
N ARG A 84 -8.17 18.90 -2.80
CA ARG A 84 -7.26 17.93 -2.20
C ARG A 84 -6.49 17.16 -3.26
N ARG A 85 -7.00 17.05 -4.47
CA ARG A 85 -6.49 16.15 -5.50
C ARG A 85 -5.04 16.44 -5.89
N GLU A 86 -4.70 17.69 -6.17
CA GLU A 86 -3.33 18.04 -6.57
C GLU A 86 -2.32 17.78 -5.44
N ARG A 87 -2.70 18.13 -4.19
CA ARG A 87 -1.87 17.82 -3.02
C ARG A 87 -1.72 16.31 -2.83
N LEU A 88 -2.79 15.55 -2.99
CA LEU A 88 -2.78 14.09 -2.85
C LEU A 88 -1.93 13.44 -3.96
N ARG A 89 -1.98 13.93 -5.20
CA ARG A 89 -1.09 13.49 -6.29
C ARG A 89 0.38 13.69 -5.94
N ARG A 90 0.74 14.85 -5.39
CA ARG A 90 2.10 15.11 -4.90
C ARG A 90 2.48 14.15 -3.76
N SER A 91 1.59 13.94 -2.80
CA SER A 91 1.83 12.96 -1.73
C SER A 91 1.99 11.53 -2.24
N MET A 92 1.23 11.13 -3.26
CA MET A 92 1.35 9.82 -3.90
C MET A 92 2.67 9.68 -4.68
N ALA A 93 3.11 10.74 -5.34
CA ALA A 93 4.42 10.79 -5.98
C ALA A 93 5.55 10.59 -4.97
N THR A 94 5.53 11.33 -3.85
CA THR A 94 6.48 11.16 -2.75
C THR A 94 6.40 9.76 -2.14
N TYR A 95 5.20 9.24 -1.90
CA TYR A 95 5.03 7.88 -1.37
C TYR A 95 5.66 6.82 -2.30
N THR A 96 5.43 6.95 -3.61
CA THR A 96 5.96 6.03 -4.62
C THR A 96 7.48 6.07 -4.66
N GLU A 97 8.04 7.27 -4.59
CA GLU A 97 9.48 7.47 -4.48
C GLU A 97 10.05 6.83 -3.21
N ASP A 98 9.50 7.17 -2.04
CA ASP A 98 9.92 6.61 -0.76
C ASP A 98 9.82 5.07 -0.74
N LEU A 99 8.73 4.52 -1.28
CA LEU A 99 8.50 3.08 -1.36
C LEU A 99 9.64 2.38 -2.12
N LEU A 100 10.12 2.98 -3.19
CA LEU A 100 11.13 2.39 -4.06
C LEU A 100 12.56 2.77 -3.71
N THR A 101 12.81 3.84 -2.96
CA THR A 101 14.18 4.37 -2.79
C THR A 101 14.59 4.62 -1.35
N ALA A 102 13.65 4.90 -0.44
CA ALA A 102 14.00 5.30 0.93
C ALA A 102 14.57 4.13 1.73
N PRO A 103 15.59 4.35 2.58
CA PRO A 103 16.07 3.34 3.51
C PRO A 103 14.98 2.96 4.52
N LEU A 104 15.05 1.75 5.05
CA LEU A 104 14.18 1.32 6.15
C LEU A 104 14.76 1.80 7.48
N ASP A 105 14.39 3.02 7.86
CA ASP A 105 14.75 3.65 9.13
C ASP A 105 13.52 4.14 9.91
N ASP A 106 13.74 4.73 11.09
CA ASP A 106 12.64 5.21 11.91
C ASP A 106 11.81 6.31 11.23
N GLU A 107 12.39 7.06 10.29
CA GLU A 107 11.65 8.05 9.51
C GLU A 107 10.71 7.39 8.52
N TYR A 108 11.18 6.34 7.82
CA TYR A 108 10.34 5.49 6.98
C TYR A 108 9.15 4.93 7.77
N LEU A 109 9.40 4.34 8.94
CA LEU A 109 8.35 3.78 9.79
C LEU A 109 7.36 4.85 10.26
N ARG A 110 7.85 6.00 10.76
CA ARG A 110 6.98 7.12 11.16
C ARG A 110 6.11 7.61 10.00
N ASN A 111 6.67 7.67 8.79
CA ASN A 111 5.93 8.07 7.59
C ASN A 111 4.82 7.06 7.26
N ARG A 112 5.08 5.75 7.30
CA ARG A 112 4.07 4.70 7.08
C ARG A 112 2.95 4.74 8.11
N LEU A 113 3.28 4.96 9.38
CA LEU A 113 2.28 5.14 10.44
C LEU A 113 1.42 6.40 10.23
N ARG A 114 2.02 7.51 9.80
CA ARG A 114 1.29 8.74 9.48
C ARG A 114 0.32 8.54 8.32
N ILE A 115 0.75 7.81 7.28
CA ILE A 115 -0.09 7.47 6.12
C ILE A 115 -1.28 6.60 6.56
N GLY A 116 -1.04 5.56 7.36
CA GLY A 116 -2.12 4.72 7.90
C GLY A 116 -3.14 5.54 8.70
N ARG A 117 -2.69 6.43 9.59
CA ARG A 117 -3.56 7.35 10.34
C ARG A 117 -4.36 8.28 9.44
N ALA A 118 -3.78 8.77 8.34
CA ALA A 118 -4.48 9.63 7.39
C ALA A 118 -5.62 8.90 6.68
N HIS A 119 -5.44 7.63 6.31
CA HIS A 119 -6.48 6.81 5.70
C HIS A 119 -7.61 6.46 6.69
N LEU A 120 -7.26 6.17 7.95
CA LEU A 120 -8.23 5.98 9.03
C LEU A 120 -9.06 7.25 9.29
N ALA A 121 -8.42 8.43 9.26
CA ALA A 121 -9.09 9.71 9.51
C ALA A 121 -10.18 10.02 8.47
N VAL A 122 -10.01 9.58 7.23
CA VAL A 122 -11.03 9.69 6.17
C VAL A 122 -11.96 8.49 6.09
N ARG A 123 -11.87 7.56 7.05
CA ARG A 123 -12.65 6.31 7.12
C ARG A 123 -12.54 5.46 5.85
N LEU A 124 -11.38 5.45 5.21
CA LEU A 124 -11.13 4.54 4.11
C LEU A 124 -11.05 3.11 4.67
N THR A 125 -11.97 2.25 4.24
CA THR A 125 -12.00 0.86 4.70
C THR A 125 -10.72 0.13 4.27
N PRO A 126 -10.23 -0.87 5.03
CA PRO A 126 -9.07 -1.68 4.65
C PRO A 126 -9.18 -2.27 3.25
N SER A 127 -10.36 -2.70 2.80
CA SER A 127 -10.57 -3.26 1.46
C SER A 127 -10.21 -2.30 0.34
N TRP A 128 -10.58 -1.02 0.46
CA TRP A 128 -10.18 0.02 -0.50
C TRP A 128 -8.69 0.34 -0.41
N TYR A 129 -8.15 0.43 0.81
CA TYR A 129 -6.74 0.74 1.03
C TYR A 129 -5.81 -0.35 0.47
N LEU A 130 -6.07 -1.62 0.83
CA LEU A 130 -5.33 -2.78 0.33
C LEU A 130 -5.60 -3.01 -1.16
N GLY A 131 -6.84 -2.79 -1.62
CA GLY A 131 -7.19 -2.90 -3.03
C GLY A 131 -6.39 -1.94 -3.93
N ALA A 132 -6.02 -0.77 -3.43
CA ALA A 132 -5.18 0.18 -4.16
C ALA A 132 -3.77 -0.36 -4.46
N TYR A 133 -3.30 -1.38 -3.71
CA TYR A 133 -2.01 -2.02 -3.98
C TYR A 133 -2.00 -2.78 -5.30
N SER A 134 -3.16 -3.19 -5.83
CA SER A 134 -3.25 -3.81 -7.16
C SER A 134 -2.60 -2.92 -8.24
N VAL A 135 -2.78 -1.60 -8.16
CA VAL A 135 -2.17 -0.68 -9.14
C VAL A 135 -0.64 -0.67 -9.03
N PHE A 136 -0.10 -0.77 -7.81
CA PHE A 136 1.35 -0.90 -7.61
C PHE A 136 1.88 -2.21 -8.17
N LEU A 137 1.17 -3.31 -7.92
CA LEU A 137 1.55 -4.66 -8.33
C LEU A 137 1.41 -4.90 -9.84
N ASP A 138 0.50 -4.18 -10.51
CA ASP A 138 0.38 -4.21 -11.96
C ASP A 138 1.51 -3.41 -12.64
N TRP A 139 1.96 -2.32 -12.02
CA TRP A 139 2.86 -1.37 -12.65
C TRP A 139 4.34 -1.68 -12.43
N TRP A 140 4.77 -1.84 -11.17
CA TRP A 140 6.18 -1.87 -10.82
C TRP A 140 6.84 -3.24 -10.97
N PRO A 141 6.21 -4.37 -10.58
CA PRO A 141 6.83 -5.69 -10.72
C PRO A 141 7.29 -6.04 -12.14
N PRO A 142 6.54 -5.78 -13.23
CA PRO A 142 7.04 -6.06 -14.58
C PRO A 142 8.31 -5.27 -14.93
N LEU A 143 8.38 -3.99 -14.53
CA LEU A 143 9.55 -3.14 -14.75
C LEU A 143 10.77 -3.67 -13.99
N LEU A 144 10.59 -4.06 -12.72
CA LEU A 144 11.65 -4.62 -11.89
C LEU A 144 12.11 -6.00 -12.40
N ALA A 145 11.17 -6.86 -12.78
CA ALA A 145 11.44 -8.21 -13.28
C ALA A 145 12.28 -8.21 -14.56
N ALA A 146 12.16 -7.19 -15.40
CA ALA A 146 12.95 -7.02 -16.62
C ALA A 146 14.42 -6.65 -16.38
N THR A 147 14.82 -6.37 -15.14
CA THR A 147 16.20 -5.98 -14.78
C THR A 147 17.00 -7.15 -14.19
N PRO A 148 18.33 -7.08 -14.14
CA PRO A 148 19.14 -8.07 -13.42
C PRO A 148 18.67 -8.24 -11.98
N GLN A 149 18.63 -9.48 -11.48
CA GLN A 149 18.08 -9.83 -10.17
C GLN A 149 16.61 -9.39 -9.97
N GLY A 150 15.84 -9.29 -11.06
CA GLY A 150 14.47 -8.78 -11.05
C GLY A 150 13.54 -9.48 -10.04
N THR A 151 13.59 -10.81 -9.93
CA THR A 151 12.80 -11.55 -8.93
C THR A 151 13.08 -11.10 -7.49
N ALA A 152 14.35 -10.83 -7.14
CA ALA A 152 14.71 -10.36 -5.81
C ALA A 152 14.12 -8.97 -5.52
N LYS A 153 14.17 -8.07 -6.51
CA LYS A 153 13.58 -6.72 -6.40
C LYS A 153 12.06 -6.76 -6.30
N VAL A 154 11.39 -7.64 -7.05
CA VAL A 154 9.94 -7.86 -6.95
C VAL A 154 9.56 -8.36 -5.55
N ARG A 155 10.30 -9.34 -5.00
CA ARG A 155 10.08 -9.79 -3.62
C ARG A 155 10.26 -8.65 -2.61
N ALA A 156 11.31 -7.84 -2.75
CA ALA A 156 11.52 -6.68 -1.89
C ALA A 156 10.37 -5.67 -1.99
N LEU A 157 9.86 -5.38 -3.19
CA LEU A 157 8.74 -4.47 -3.38
C LEU A 157 7.49 -4.96 -2.66
N HIS A 158 7.15 -6.26 -2.80
CA HIS A 158 6.01 -6.84 -2.11
C HIS A 158 6.13 -6.68 -0.59
N LYS A 159 7.33 -6.90 -0.03
CA LYS A 159 7.60 -6.76 1.40
C LYS A 159 7.58 -5.32 1.91
N ARG A 160 7.79 -4.33 1.02
CA ARG A 160 7.68 -2.90 1.36
C ARG A 160 6.26 -2.34 1.28
N LEU A 161 5.40 -2.99 0.49
CA LEU A 161 3.98 -2.61 0.32
C LEU A 161 3.11 -3.07 1.49
N LEU A 162 3.43 -4.23 2.07
CA LEU A 162 2.75 -4.84 3.22
C LEU A 162 3.29 -4.29 4.55
#